data_AF-A0A9W4P142-F1
#
_entry.id   AF-A0A9W4P142-F1
#
_cell.length_a   1.000
_cell.length_b   1.000
_cell.length_c   1.000
_cell.angle_alpha   90.00
_cell.angle_beta   90.00
_cell.angle_gamma   90.00
#
_symmetry.space_group_name_H-M   'P 1'
#
loop_
_entity.id
_entity.type
_entity.pdbx_description
1 polymer ?
#
loop_
_entity_poly.entity_id
_entity_poly.type
_entity_poly.pdbx_seq_one_letter_code
_entity_poly.pdbx_strand_id
1 'polypeptide(L)' 'EEAIRLSRQAVAATPDGHPNLAGRLNSLGINLNSRYERAGQMDDLEEAIRLSRQAVAAT' A
#
# COMPACT_ATOMS: atom_id res chain seq x y z
N GLU A 1 -9.52 -4.89 -8.10
CA GLU A 1 -8.51 -3.99 -8.68
C GLU A 1 -8.78 -2.51 -8.39
N GLU A 2 -10.03 -2.04 -8.44
CA GLU A 2 -10.38 -0.63 -8.16
C GLU A 2 -9.88 -0.11 -6.79
N ALA A 3 -9.96 -0.93 -5.74
CA ALA A 3 -9.43 -0.57 -4.41
C ALA A 3 -7.92 -0.28 -4.44
N ILE A 4 -7.13 -1.11 -5.15
CA ILE A 4 -5.68 -0.91 -5.31
C ILE A 4 -5.43 0.40 -6.07
N ARG A 5 -6.18 0.66 -7.14
CA ARG A 5 -6.07 1.88 -7.94
C ARG A 5 -6.33 3.14 -7.10
N LEU A 6 -7.42 3.16 -6.35
CA LEU A 6 -7.78 4.29 -5.47
C LEU A 6 -6.77 4.47 -4.32
N SER A 7 -6.30 3.38 -3.71
CA SER A 7 -5.26 3.44 -2.67
C SER A 7 -3.94 4.00 -3.22
N ARG A 8 -3.54 3.64 -4.45
CA ARG A 8 -2.35 4.24 -5.11
C ARG A 8 -2.50 5.73 -5.33
N GLN A 9 -3.66 6.17 -5.82
CA GLN A 9 -3.94 7.61 -6.00
C GLN A 9 -3.91 8.36 -4.67
N ALA A 10 -4.47 7.77 -3.62
CA ALA A 10 -4.46 8.36 -2.29
C ALA A 10 -3.03 8.51 -1.73
N VAL A 11 -2.16 7.50 -1.91
CA VAL A 11 -0.74 7.60 -1.55
C VAL A 11 -0.05 8.69 -2.36
N ALA A 12 -0.22 8.70 -3.69
CA ALA A 12 0.40 9.70 -4.57
C ALA A 12 -0.04 11.14 -4.29
N ALA A 13 -1.26 11.33 -3.79
CA ALA A 13 -1.80 12.64 -3.43
C ALA A 13 -1.43 13.08 -2.00
N THR A 14 -0.75 12.24 -1.22
CA THR A 14 -0.40 12.54 0.18
C THR A 14 1.08 12.93 0.26
N PRO A 15 1.40 14.16 0.68
CA PRO A 15 2.79 14.60 0.83
C PRO A 15 3.56 13.78 1.88
N ASP A 16 4.87 13.70 1.71
CA ASP A 16 5.78 13.14 2.71
C ASP A 16 5.65 13.90 4.05
N GLY A 17 5.67 13.15 5.15
CA GLY A 17 5.49 13.69 6.50
C GLY A 17 4.04 14.01 6.89
N HIS A 18 3.07 13.82 5.99
CA HIS A 18 1.66 13.96 6.34
C HIS A 18 1.21 12.82 7.28
N PRO A 19 0.47 13.10 8.38
CA PRO A 19 0.14 12.10 9.41
C PRO A 19 -0.66 10.89 8.89
N ASN A 20 -1.43 11.08 7.82
CA ASN A 20 -2.19 9.99 7.19
C ASN A 20 -1.39 9.12 6.21
N LEU A 21 -0.14 9.46 5.88
CA LEU A 21 0.65 8.74 4.88
C LEU A 21 0.85 7.28 5.28
N ALA A 22 1.26 7.03 6.53
CA ALA A 22 1.44 5.68 7.06
C ALA A 22 0.17 4.82 6.92
N GLY A 23 -1.00 5.38 7.26
CA GLY A 23 -2.28 4.69 7.13
C GLY A 23 -2.62 4.34 5.67
N ARG A 24 -2.38 5.27 4.73
CA ARG A 24 -2.66 5.03 3.30
C ARG A 24 -1.73 3.99 2.69
N LEU A 25 -0.44 4.02 3.03
CA LEU A 25 0.54 3.01 2.62
C LEU A 25 0.15 1.63 3.13
N ASN A 26 -0.27 1.53 4.40
CA ASN A 26 -0.76 0.28 4.98
C ASN A 26 -2.02 -0.25 4.27
N SER A 27 -3.00 0.62 3.98
CA SER A 27 -4.20 0.21 3.23
C SER A 27 -3.87 -0.30 1.83
N LEU A 28 -2.91 0.32 1.12
CA LEU A 28 -2.46 -0.17 -0.18
C LEU A 28 -1.78 -1.54 -0.05
N GLY A 29 -0.90 -1.71 0.95
CA GLY A 29 -0.24 -2.98 1.23
C GLY A 29 -1.21 -4.12 1.52
N ILE A 30 -2.26 -3.87 2.31
CA ILE A 30 -3.32 -4.85 2.59
C ILE A 30 -4.06 -5.26 1.31
N ASN A 31 -4.41 -4.30 0.46
CA ASN A 31 -5.12 -4.58 -0.79
C ASN A 31 -4.28 -5.43 -1.76
N LEU A 32 -2.96 -5.19 -1.81
CA LEU A 32 -2.02 -5.98 -2.61
C LEU A 32 -1.82 -7.39 -2.02
N ASN A 33 -1.68 -7.53 -0.70
CA ASN A 33 -1.61 -8.84 -0.05
C ASN A 33 -2.87 -9.68 -0.30
N SER A 34 -4.06 -9.08 -0.20
CA SER A 34 -5.32 -9.78 -0.48
C SER A 34 -5.40 -10.25 -1.94
N ARG A 35 -4.84 -9.48 -2.89
CA ARG A 35 -4.75 -9.90 -4.29
C ARG A 35 -3.75 -11.05 -4.46
N TYR A 36 -2.60 -10.97 -3.80
CA TYR A 36 -1.61 -12.05 -3.77
C TYR A 36 -2.23 -13.36 -3.25
N GLU A 37 -2.94 -13.34 -2.13
CA GLU A 37 -3.60 -14.52 -1.55
C GLU A 37 -4.59 -15.19 -2.53
N ARG A 38 -5.23 -14.39 -3.39
CA ARG A 38 -6.23 -14.89 -4.35
C ARG A 38 -5.64 -15.33 -5.68
N ALA A 39 -4.59 -14.67 -6.15
CA ALA A 39 -4.06 -14.83 -7.51
C ALA A 39 -2.63 -15.38 -7.56
N GLY A 40 -1.94 -15.51 -6.42
CA GLY A 40 -0.56 -15.99 -6.34
C GLY A 40 0.48 -15.05 -6.94
N GLN A 41 0.13 -13.78 -7.17
CA GLN A 41 0.99 -12.80 -7.83
C GLN A 41 2.09 -12.32 -6.86
N MET A 42 3.31 -12.85 -7.01
CA MET A 42 4.46 -12.52 -6.16
C MET A 42 4.77 -11.02 -6.14
N ASP A 43 4.62 -10.34 -7.27
CA ASP A 43 4.89 -8.90 -7.39
C ASP A 43 4.03 -8.06 -6.42
N ASP A 44 2.76 -8.46 -6.23
CA ASP A 44 1.86 -7.80 -5.28
C ASP A 44 2.32 -8.00 -3.84
N LEU A 45 2.83 -9.19 -3.49
CA LEU A 45 3.37 -9.47 -2.16
C LEU A 45 4.64 -8.66 -1.89
N GLU A 46 5.57 -8.64 -2.84
CA GLU A 46 6.80 -7.85 -2.72
C GLU A 46 6.50 -6.37 -2.55
N GLU A 47 5.54 -5.85 -3.31
CA GLU A 47 5.12 -4.47 -3.18
C GLU A 47 4.42 -4.19 -1.84
N ALA A 48 3.55 -5.09 -1.38
CA ALA A 48 2.93 -4.97 -0.05
C ALA A 48 3.98 -4.87 1.06
N ILE A 49 5.04 -5.68 1.01
CA ILE A 49 6.16 -5.63 1.97
C ILE A 49 6.89 -4.30 1.90
N ARG A 50 7.18 -3.78 0.70
CA ARG A 50 7.83 -2.47 0.53
C ARG A 50 6.98 -1.35 1.13
N LEU A 51 5.67 -1.35 0.87
CA LEU A 51 4.74 -0.34 1.39
C LEU A 51 4.61 -0.41 2.91
N SER A 52 4.57 -1.60 3.50
CA SER A 52 4.55 -1.75 4.96
C SER A 52 5.81 -1.18 5.62
N ARG A 53 6.99 -1.35 4.99
CA ARG A 53 8.23 -0.72 5.48
C ARG A 53 8.17 0.81 5.38
N GLN A 54 7.65 1.34 4.28
CA GLN A 54 7.45 2.78 4.12
C GLN A 54 6.43 3.33 5.13
N ALA A 55 5.37 2.56 5.43
CA ALA A 55 4.37 2.97 6.42
C ALA A 55 5.00 3.13 7.81
N VAL A 56 5.87 2.20 8.24
CA VAL A 56 6.63 2.30 9.50
C VAL A 56 7.62 3.47 9.49
N ALA A 57 8.23 3.78 8.34
CA ALA A 57 9.12 4.93 8.23
C ALA A 57 8.38 6.28 8.24
N ALA A 58 7.07 6.28 7.97
CA ALA A 58 6.22 7.46 7.88
C ALA A 58 5.43 7.74 9.19
N THR A 59 5.70 6.99 10.27
CA THR A 59 5.20 7.27 11.63
C THR A 59 6.23 8.05 12.43
#